data_AF-A0A561WJP7-F1
#
_entry.id   AF-A0A561WJP7-F1
#
_cell.length_a   1.000
_cell.length_b   1.000
_cell.length_c   1.000
_cell.angle_alpha   90.00
_cell.angle_beta   90.00
_cell.angle_gamma   90.00
#
_symmetry.space_group_name_H-M   'P 1'
#
loop_
_entity.id
_entity.type
_entity.pdbx_description
1 polymer ?
#
loop_
_entity_poly.entity_id
_entity_poly.type
_entity_poly.pdbx_seq_one_letter_code
_entity_poly.pdbx_strand_id
1 'polypeptide(L)'
;MVRPTGAATREEIRVAATRLFRERGYSRTSVRDIAALAEINPAPVIRHLGTKELLFLGTMQLTIDDEPLLAAPVTAFGERFIERLLADDDMRGVYLALVRGSSEAPPRPGRPRSPGGPPRRT
;
A
#
# COMPACT_ATOMS: atom_id res chain seq x y z
N MET A 1 30.43 12.27 -4.01
CA MET A 1 28.98 12.00 -4.09
C MET A 1 28.72 10.75 -3.26
N VAL A 2 28.14 10.90 -2.07
CA VAL A 2 27.90 9.78 -1.14
C VAL A 2 26.85 8.86 -1.76
N ARG A 3 27.17 7.58 -1.94
CA ARG A 3 26.21 6.59 -2.43
C ARG A 3 25.29 6.27 -1.24
N PRO A 4 23.99 6.61 -1.28
CA PRO A 4 23.10 6.28 -0.18
C PRO A 4 23.13 4.78 0.06
N THR A 5 23.22 4.38 1.32
CA THR A 5 23.15 2.98 1.73
C THR A 5 21.76 2.43 1.39
N GLY A 6 21.64 1.12 1.14
CA GLY A 6 20.36 0.52 0.73
C GLY A 6 19.20 0.74 1.71
N ALA A 7 19.50 1.07 2.98
CA ALA A 7 18.52 1.46 3.99
C ALA A 7 17.98 2.89 3.77
N ALA A 8 18.83 3.86 3.44
CA ALA A 8 18.42 5.24 3.15
C ALA A 8 17.50 5.29 1.91
N THR A 9 17.88 4.57 0.85
CA THR A 9 17.07 4.43 -0.37
C THR A 9 15.71 3.78 -0.09
N ARG A 10 15.62 2.84 0.85
CA ARG A 10 14.35 2.19 1.20
C ARG A 10 13.38 3.16 1.88
N GLU A 11 13.87 4.02 2.77
CA GLU A 11 13.03 4.99 3.47
C GLU A 11 12.56 6.11 2.54
N GLU A 12 13.42 6.62 1.66
CA GLU A 12 13.05 7.61 0.64
C GLU A 12 11.90 7.11 -0.24
N ILE A 13 11.95 5.85 -0.67
CA ILE A 13 10.86 5.23 -1.43
C ILE A 13 9.58 5.12 -0.60
N ARG A 14 9.70 4.73 0.68
CA ARG A 14 8.54 4.57 1.56
C ARG A 14 7.82 5.90 1.78
N VAL A 15 8.57 6.98 1.98
CA VAL A 15 8.03 8.35 2.13
C VAL A 15 7.34 8.80 0.84
N ALA A 16 8.00 8.65 -0.31
CA ALA A 16 7.42 9.01 -1.61
C ALA A 16 6.14 8.22 -1.93
N ALA A 17 6.15 6.91 -1.66
CA ALA A 17 4.99 6.03 -1.85
C ALA A 17 3.83 6.44 -0.94
N THR A 18 4.09 6.67 0.35
CA THR A 18 3.08 7.12 1.32
C THR A 18 2.38 8.39 0.85
N ARG A 19 3.18 9.36 0.39
CA ARG A 19 2.66 10.63 -0.11
C ARG A 19 1.77 10.44 -1.33
N LEU A 20 2.26 9.76 -2.36
CA LEU A 20 1.51 9.58 -3.61
C LEU A 20 0.24 8.75 -3.42
N PHE A 21 0.30 7.68 -2.62
CA PHE A 21 -0.88 6.88 -2.32
C PHE A 21 -1.94 7.65 -1.55
N ARG A 22 -1.56 8.51 -0.59
CA ARG A 22 -2.50 9.39 0.12
C ARG A 22 -3.12 10.45 -0.79
N GLU A 23 -2.33 11.09 -1.64
CA GLU A 23 -2.79 12.17 -2.52
C GLU A 23 -3.64 11.66 -3.70
N ARG A 24 -3.18 10.60 -4.37
CA ARG A 24 -3.74 10.16 -5.66
C ARG A 24 -4.54 8.86 -5.57
N GLY A 25 -4.31 8.06 -4.52
CA GLY A 25 -4.87 6.72 -4.38
C GLY A 25 -4.04 5.64 -5.09
N TYR A 26 -4.40 4.38 -4.86
CA TYR A 26 -3.70 3.21 -5.40
C TYR A 26 -3.64 3.22 -6.93
N SER A 27 -4.78 3.24 -7.62
CA SER A 27 -4.87 3.07 -9.08
C SER A 27 -4.04 4.10 -9.85
N ARG A 28 -4.06 5.37 -9.42
CA ARG A 28 -3.39 6.50 -10.09
C ARG A 28 -1.91 6.68 -9.72
N THR A 29 -1.36 5.82 -8.87
CA THR A 29 0.05 5.87 -8.48
C THR A 29 0.79 4.70 -9.10
N SER A 30 1.82 4.96 -9.90
CA SER A 30 2.68 3.90 -10.43
C SER A 30 4.02 3.81 -9.69
N VAL A 31 4.68 2.66 -9.80
CA VAL A 31 6.05 2.48 -9.28
C VAL A 31 7.02 3.48 -9.91
N ARG A 32 6.78 3.90 -11.16
CA ARG A 32 7.58 4.92 -11.84
C ARG A 32 7.37 6.30 -11.23
N ASP A 33 6.14 6.67 -10.87
CA ASP A 33 5.85 7.95 -10.21
C ASP A 33 6.54 8.04 -8.85
N ILE A 34 6.52 6.92 -8.11
CA ILE A 34 7.20 6.81 -6.80
C ILE A 34 8.71 6.94 -6.97
N ALA A 35 9.29 6.21 -7.93
CA ALA A 35 10.73 6.29 -8.20
C ALA A 35 11.16 7.70 -8.63
N ALA A 36 10.35 8.36 -9.45
CA ALA A 36 10.57 9.73 -9.89
C ALA A 36 10.51 10.72 -8.72
N LEU A 37 9.52 10.59 -7.83
CA LEU A 37 9.41 11.45 -6.65
C LEU A 37 10.52 11.22 -5.63
N ALA A 38 11.02 9.99 -5.53
CA ALA A 38 12.17 9.64 -4.68
C ALA A 38 13.53 9.90 -5.36
N GLU A 39 13.56 10.45 -6.58
CA GLU A 39 14.77 10.75 -7.35
C GLU A 39 15.70 9.55 -7.57
N ILE A 40 15.12 8.36 -7.77
CA ILE A 40 15.86 7.10 -7.95
C ILE A 40 15.46 6.37 -9.23
N ASN A 41 16.31 5.43 -9.64
CA ASN A 41 15.99 4.54 -10.75
C ASN A 41 14.83 3.59 -10.36
N PRO A 42 13.82 3.35 -11.21
CA PRO A 42 12.71 2.45 -10.90
C PRO A 42 13.10 0.97 -10.75
N ALA A 43 14.21 0.52 -11.35
CA ALA A 43 14.67 -0.87 -11.26
C ALA A 43 14.93 -1.33 -9.80
N PRO A 44 15.66 -0.56 -8.95
CA PRO A 44 15.83 -0.92 -7.55
C PRO A 44 14.54 -0.90 -6.72
N VAL A 45 13.49 -0.17 -7.11
CA VAL A 45 12.23 -0.12 -6.35
C VAL A 45 11.56 -1.49 -6.29
N ILE A 46 11.41 -2.16 -7.44
CA ILE A 46 10.80 -3.50 -7.51
C ILE A 46 11.67 -4.52 -6.79
N ARG A 47 13.00 -4.39 -6.89
CA ARG A 47 13.95 -5.30 -6.24
C ARG A 47 13.92 -5.17 -4.71
N HIS A 48 13.79 -3.97 -4.17
CA HIS A 48 13.88 -3.73 -2.73
C HIS A 48 12.56 -3.83 -1.98
N LEU A 49 11.43 -3.57 -2.66
CA LEU A 49 10.11 -3.43 -2.04
C LEU A 49 9.05 -4.34 -2.66
N GLY A 50 9.39 -5.10 -3.71
CA GLY A 50 8.49 -6.07 -4.32
C GLY A 50 7.50 -5.42 -5.28
N THR A 51 6.21 -5.70 -5.09
CA THR A 51 5.16 -5.23 -5.99
C THR A 51 4.54 -3.91 -5.51
N LYS A 52 3.78 -3.24 -6.38
CA LYS A 52 3.02 -2.04 -6.03
C LYS A 52 2.03 -2.34 -4.89
N GLU A 53 1.44 -3.53 -4.87
CA GLU A 53 0.53 -4.01 -3.84
C GLU A 53 1.25 -4.11 -2.48
N LEU A 54 2.43 -4.75 -2.44
CA LEU A 54 3.21 -4.87 -1.20
C LEU A 54 3.68 -3.51 -0.69
N LEU A 55 4.07 -2.61 -1.59
CA LEU A 55 4.44 -1.25 -1.24
C LEU A 55 3.25 -0.45 -0.69
N PHE A 56 2.06 -0.63 -1.28
CA PHE A 56 0.83 -0.02 -0.78
C PHE A 56 0.47 -0.54 0.61
N LEU A 57 0.45 -1.87 0.81
CA LEU A 57 0.16 -2.48 2.09
C LEU A 57 1.19 -2.11 3.18
N GLY A 58 2.46 -1.96 2.81
CA GLY A 58 3.52 -1.56 3.74
C GLY A 58 3.53 -0.08 4.09
N THR A 59 2.90 0.79 3.27
CA THR A 59 2.85 2.24 3.51
C THR A 59 1.53 2.70 4.09
N MET A 60 0.41 2.07 3.70
CA MET A 60 -0.93 2.33 4.21
C MET A 60 -1.27 1.39 5.37
N GLN A 61 -0.35 1.26 6.32
CA GLN A 61 -0.66 0.57 7.57
C GLN A 61 -1.57 1.48 8.39
N LEU A 62 -2.82 1.06 8.55
CA LEU A 62 -3.55 1.45 9.76
C LEU A 62 -2.80 0.75 10.90
N THR A 63 -2.08 1.51 11.72
CA THR A 63 -1.62 1.00 13.01
C THR A 63 -2.87 0.71 13.83
N ILE A 64 -3.41 -0.48 13.66
CA ILE A 64 -4.43 -1.03 14.55
C ILE A 64 -3.68 -1.54 15.80
N ASP A 65 -2.96 -0.63 16.46
CA ASP A 65 -2.67 -0.78 17.89
C ASP A 65 -3.88 -0.31 18.72
N ASP A 66 -5.06 -0.26 18.08
CA ASP A 66 -6.34 -0.03 18.71
C ASP A 66 -6.94 -1.38 19.19
N GLU A 67 -6.15 -2.18 19.91
CA GLU A 67 -6.65 -3.34 20.69
C GLU A 67 -7.94 -2.99 21.48
N PRO A 68 -8.09 -1.77 22.07
CA PRO A 68 -9.33 -1.34 22.72
C PRO A 68 -10.54 -1.18 21.78
N LEU A 69 -10.30 -0.97 20.48
CA LEU A 69 -11.31 -0.87 19.45
C LEU A 69 -11.78 -2.25 18.99
N LEU A 70 -10.83 -3.17 18.77
CA LEU A 70 -11.11 -4.55 18.35
C LEU A 70 -11.65 -5.43 19.49
N ALA A 71 -11.34 -5.10 20.74
CA ALA A 71 -11.87 -5.79 21.93
C ALA A 71 -13.31 -5.37 22.29
N ALA A 72 -13.85 -4.32 21.67
CA ALA A 72 -15.21 -3.87 21.93
C ALA A 72 -16.25 -4.77 21.24
N PRO A 73 -17.48 -4.89 21.78
CA PRO A 73 -18.58 -5.51 21.06
C PRO A 73 -18.78 -4.85 19.69
N VAL A 74 -19.10 -5.64 18.66
CA VAL A 74 -19.32 -5.14 17.29
C VAL A 74 -20.36 -4.01 17.22
N THR A 75 -21.33 -4.01 18.15
CA THR A 75 -22.34 -2.98 18.28
C THR A 75 -21.78 -1.62 18.69
N ALA A 76 -20.67 -1.57 19.43
CA ALA A 76 -19.97 -0.36 19.84
C ALA A 76 -18.78 -0.02 18.92
N PHE A 77 -18.39 -0.95 18.03
CA PHE A 77 -17.26 -0.77 17.13
C PHE A 77 -17.45 0.42 16.19
N GLY A 78 -18.63 0.56 15.59
CA GLY A 78 -18.90 1.61 14.60
C GLY A 78 -18.72 3.02 15.16
N GLU A 79 -19.29 3.28 16.35
CA GLU A 79 -19.20 4.57 17.03
C GLU A 79 -17.74 4.89 17.42
N ARG A 80 -17.07 3.96 18.10
CA ARG A 80 -15.67 4.14 18.50
C ARG A 80 -14.73 4.29 17.32
N PHE A 81 -15.00 3.59 16.21
CA PHE A 81 -14.20 3.70 14.99
C PHE A 81 -14.34 5.09 14.40
N ILE A 82 -15.56 5.63 14.34
CA ILE A 82 -15.80 7.01 13.86
C ILE A 82 -15.12 8.02 14.79
N GLU A 83 -15.22 7.87 16.12
CA GLU A 83 -14.53 8.74 17.07
C GLU A 83 -13.01 8.75 16.85
N ARG A 84 -12.40 7.58 16.71
CA ARG A 84 -10.96 7.46 16.47
C ARG A 84 -10.56 8.06 15.11
N LEU A 85 -11.35 7.80 14.08
CA LEU A 85 -11.17 8.36 12.73
C LEU A 85 -11.28 9.89 12.71
N LEU A 86 -12.15 10.46 13.55
CA LEU A 86 -12.32 11.91 13.70
C LEU A 86 -11.26 12.54 14.62
N ALA A 87 -10.61 11.77 15.47
CA ALA A 87 -9.54 12.25 16.36
C ALA A 87 -8.15 12.24 15.71
N ASP A 88 -7.93 11.43 14.67
CA ASP A 88 -6.60 11.20 14.06
C ASP A 88 -6.63 11.47 12.54
N ASP A 89 -5.97 12.55 12.12
CA ASP A 89 -5.90 12.94 10.70
C ASP A 89 -5.08 11.98 9.83
N ASP A 90 -4.08 11.29 10.41
CA ASP A 90 -3.29 10.30 9.70
C ASP A 90 -4.12 9.03 9.45
N MET A 91 -4.81 8.54 10.48
CA MET A 91 -5.74 7.42 10.35
C MET A 91 -6.84 7.72 9.34
N ARG A 92 -7.41 8.94 9.39
CA ARG A 92 -8.41 9.40 8.43
C ARG A 92 -7.89 9.41 7.00
N GLY A 93 -6.67 9.91 6.79
CA GLY A 93 -6.02 9.92 5.49
C GLY A 93 -5.87 8.51 4.91
N VAL A 94 -5.44 7.55 5.73
CA VAL A 94 -5.27 6.15 5.32
C VAL A 94 -6.62 5.49 5.02
N TYR A 95 -7.62 5.63 5.90
CA TYR A 95 -8.96 5.08 5.67
C TYR A 95 -9.60 5.64 4.39
N LEU A 96 -9.55 6.96 4.16
CA LEU A 96 -10.07 7.56 2.94
C LEU A 96 -9.32 7.09 1.70
N ALA A 97 -8.00 6.88 1.78
CA ALA A 97 -7.22 6.30 0.67
C ALA A 97 -7.66 4.86 0.36
N LEU A 98 -7.95 4.04 1.39
CA LEU A 98 -8.45 2.67 1.25
C LEU A 98 -9.87 2.62 0.69
N VAL A 99 -10.80 3.44 1.22
CA VAL A 99 -12.18 3.51 0.73
C VAL A 99 -12.23 3.96 -0.74
N ARG A 100 -11.45 5.00 -1.08
CA ARG A 100 -11.30 5.45 -2.48
C ARG A 100 -10.67 4.37 -3.37
N GLY A 101 -9.80 3.53 -2.81
CA GLY A 101 -9.25 2.36 -3.50
C GLY A 101 -10.26 1.23 -3.67
N SER A 102 -11.19 1.05 -2.72
CA SER A 102 -12.17 -0.05 -2.65
C SER A 102 -13.39 0.15 -3.58
N SER A 103 -13.69 1.38 -3.97
CA SER A 103 -14.69 1.67 -5.02
C SER A 103 -14.31 1.08 -6.41
N GLU A 104 -13.11 0.54 -6.56
CA GLU A 104 -12.69 -0.33 -7.65
C GLU A 104 -12.28 -1.69 -7.05
N ALA A 105 -12.95 -2.78 -7.43
CA ALA A 105 -12.83 -4.09 -6.79
C ALA A 105 -11.37 -4.52 -6.49
N PRO A 106 -11.10 -5.13 -5.32
CA PRO A 106 -9.74 -5.54 -4.97
C PRO A 106 -9.17 -6.49 -6.03
N PRO A 107 -7.91 -6.31 -6.47
CA PRO A 107 -7.30 -7.20 -7.44
C PRO A 107 -7.29 -8.61 -6.87
N ARG A 108 -7.95 -9.53 -7.58
CA ARG A 108 -7.98 -10.95 -7.22
C ARG A 108 -6.53 -11.44 -7.10
N PRO A 109 -6.18 -12.21 -6.06
CA PRO A 109 -4.87 -12.85 -5.99
C PRO A 109 -4.63 -13.58 -7.30
N GLY A 110 -3.51 -13.26 -7.95
CA GLY A 110 -3.17 -13.77 -9.29
C GLY A 110 -3.33 -15.28 -9.31
N ARG A 111 -4.24 -15.77 -10.17
CA ARG A 111 -4.45 -17.20 -10.35
C ARG A 111 -3.09 -17.82 -10.70
N PRO A 112 -2.62 -18.86 -10.00
CA PRO A 112 -1.34 -19.50 -10.33
C PRO A 112 -1.39 -19.90 -11.80
N ARG A 113 -0.36 -19.51 -12.56
CA ARG A 113 -0.23 -19.85 -13.98
C ARG A 113 -0.34 -21.37 -14.08
N SER A 114 -1.39 -21.87 -14.74
CA SER A 114 -1.50 -23.28 -15.08
C SER A 114 -0.24 -23.68 -15.87
N PRO A 115 0.49 -24.74 -15.45
CA PRO A 115 1.60 -25.25 -16.24
C PRO A 115 1.04 -25.70 -17.59
N GLY A 116 1.76 -25.34 -18.66
CA GLY A 116 1.34 -25.48 -20.04
C GLY A 116 0.79 -26.87 -20.35
N GLY A 117 -0.34 -26.90 -21.06
CA GLY A 117 -0.92 -28.13 -21.58
C GLY A 117 0.06 -28.85 -22.51
N PRO A 118 -0.04 -30.19 -22.60
CA PRO A 118 0.93 -31.00 -23.33
C PRO A 118 0.93 -30.64 -24.83
N PRO A 119 2.09 -30.77 -25.51
CA PRO A 119 2.22 -30.42 -26.91
C PRO A 119 1.30 -31.29 -27.77
N ARG A 120 0.51 -30.65 -28.63
CA ARG A 120 -0.27 -31.34 -29.67
C ARG A 120 0.72 -32.03 -30.60
N ARG A 121 0.68 -33.37 -30.63
CA ARG A 121 1.33 -34.16 -31.67
C ARG A 121 0.58 -33.92 -32.99
N THR A 122 1.38 -33.68 -34.01
CA THR A 122 1.07 -33.71 -35.45
C THR A 122 0.31 -34.95 -35.86
#